data_AF-A0A6F8YKW1-F1
#
_entry.id   AF-A0A6F8YKW1-F1
#
_cell.length_a   1.000
_cell.length_b   1.000
_cell.length_c   1.000
_cell.angle_alpha   90.00
_cell.angle_beta   90.00
_cell.angle_gamma   90.00
#
_symmetry.space_group_name_H-M   'P 1'
#
loop_
_entity.id
_entity.type
_entity.pdbx_description
1 polymer ?
#
loop_
_entity_poly.entity_id
_entity_poly.type
_entity_poly.pdbx_seq_one_letter_code
_entity_poly.pdbx_strand_id
1 'polypeptide(L)'
;MGGSGDLDTQLRAAMFAHLTRVSAAHPDGAPSDVINSFVFADAPMRLIVQPGIRKPAQLDAALTIRTTWTPPGAEAPYADEVSPDGSLRYKWRGTDPNHPDNRALREAMRRQAPLAYFYPVARGVYEAIYPVYLVDEDQTAHEFGVDLGQYPDDENAGADTPLDRRYTRRLTLQRLHQVLFRPKVLRAYESRCALCRLRHAPLLDAAHILPDHHPHGEPVVPNGLAMCKIHHAAYDADIIGIRPDRVVEVRHDILTEIDGPMLRHGLQEMHGCQNVPPPLPPRPPRPRTARRALHTVPRRLTRSVNARCRAAASARPTGRSGQLGRRTRPTFRRRGQRRLPS
;
A
#
# COMPACT_ATOMS: atom_id res chain seq x y z
N MET A 1 -28.52 25.53 -23.34
CA MET A 1 -27.16 25.01 -23.57
C MET A 1 -26.48 24.55 -22.26
N GLY A 2 -27.21 23.94 -21.31
CA GLY A 2 -26.69 23.61 -19.97
C GLY A 2 -26.46 22.13 -19.64
N GLY A 3 -26.58 21.21 -20.60
CA GLY A 3 -26.66 19.76 -20.31
C GLY A 3 -25.34 18.97 -20.30
N SER A 4 -24.32 19.38 -21.04
CA SER A 4 -23.07 18.60 -21.17
C SER A 4 -22.06 18.89 -20.05
N GLY A 5 -21.97 20.14 -19.58
CA GLY A 5 -21.10 20.52 -18.47
C GLY A 5 -21.55 19.89 -17.14
N ASP A 6 -22.86 19.83 -16.91
CA ASP A 6 -23.45 19.18 -15.74
C ASP A 6 -23.19 17.66 -15.74
N LEU A 7 -23.36 17.00 -16.90
CA LEU A 7 -23.06 15.57 -17.06
C LEU A 7 -21.59 15.23 -16.81
N ASP A 8 -20.65 16.02 -17.34
CA ASP A 8 -19.20 15.79 -17.17
C ASP A 8 -18.82 15.88 -15.68
N THR A 9 -19.28 16.94 -15.00
CA THR A 9 -19.06 17.11 -13.55
C THR A 9 -19.65 15.96 -12.74
N GLN A 10 -20.90 15.56 -13.03
CA GLN A 10 -21.53 14.42 -12.35
C GLN A 10 -20.77 13.11 -12.58
N LEU A 11 -20.31 12.85 -13.81
CA LEU A 11 -19.56 11.64 -14.15
C LEU A 11 -18.21 11.59 -13.42
N ARG A 12 -17.46 12.70 -13.38
CA ARG A 12 -16.18 12.78 -12.66
C ARG A 12 -16.38 12.61 -11.15
N ALA A 13 -17.38 13.27 -10.57
CA ALA A 13 -17.71 13.13 -9.16
C ALA A 13 -18.09 11.68 -8.80
N ALA A 14 -18.95 11.04 -9.61
CA ALA A 14 -19.33 9.64 -9.42
C ALA A 14 -18.12 8.69 -9.56
N MET A 15 -17.24 8.95 -10.52
CA MET A 15 -16.00 8.19 -10.69
C MET A 15 -15.11 8.31 -9.45
N PHE A 16 -14.86 9.53 -8.94
CA PHE A 16 -14.03 9.72 -7.75
C PHE A 16 -14.63 9.05 -6.52
N ALA A 17 -15.94 9.19 -6.29
CA ALA A 17 -16.62 8.51 -5.20
C ALA A 17 -16.52 6.98 -5.31
N HIS A 18 -16.61 6.42 -6.52
CA HIS A 18 -16.38 5.00 -6.76
C HIS A 18 -14.93 4.59 -6.43
N LEU A 19 -13.95 5.35 -6.93
CA LEU A 19 -12.53 5.09 -6.67
C LEU A 19 -12.19 5.21 -5.18
N THR A 20 -12.79 6.13 -4.44
CA THR A 20 -12.59 6.25 -2.98
C THR A 20 -13.05 4.99 -2.25
N ARG A 21 -14.22 4.46 -2.61
CA ARG A 21 -14.71 3.19 -2.03
C ARG A 21 -13.82 2.01 -2.41
N VAL A 22 -13.37 1.94 -3.67
CA VAL A 22 -12.50 0.87 -4.16
C VAL A 22 -11.14 0.91 -3.47
N SER A 23 -10.48 2.08 -3.39
CA SER A 23 -9.19 2.24 -2.71
C SER A 23 -9.30 1.90 -1.21
N ALA A 24 -10.38 2.30 -0.54
CA ALA A 24 -10.62 1.94 0.86
C ALA A 24 -10.76 0.42 1.08
N ALA A 25 -11.40 -0.28 0.14
CA ALA A 25 -11.56 -1.74 0.19
C ALA A 25 -10.28 -2.50 -0.24
N HIS A 26 -9.39 -1.84 -0.98
CA HIS A 26 -8.17 -2.42 -1.57
C HIS A 26 -6.91 -1.61 -1.23
N PRO A 27 -6.51 -1.58 0.06
CA PRO A 27 -5.39 -0.76 0.54
C PRO A 27 -4.00 -1.20 0.02
N ASP A 28 -3.87 -2.35 -0.64
CA ASP A 28 -2.66 -2.83 -1.32
C ASP A 28 -2.76 -2.73 -2.87
N GLY A 29 -3.62 -1.83 -3.33
CA GLY A 29 -3.95 -1.59 -4.72
C GLY A 29 -5.16 -2.40 -5.19
N ALA A 30 -5.96 -1.79 -6.07
CA ALA A 30 -7.21 -2.36 -6.55
C ALA A 30 -7.02 -3.17 -7.85
N PRO A 31 -7.59 -4.39 -7.94
CA PRO A 31 -7.63 -5.14 -9.19
C PRO A 31 -8.41 -4.38 -10.28
N SER A 32 -7.92 -4.45 -11.53
CA SER A 32 -8.54 -3.77 -12.68
C SER A 32 -10.01 -4.13 -12.93
N ASP A 33 -10.45 -5.33 -12.58
CA ASP A 33 -11.86 -5.76 -12.67
C ASP A 33 -12.73 -5.11 -11.60
N VAL A 34 -12.19 -4.86 -10.41
CA VAL A 34 -12.88 -4.11 -9.35
C VAL A 34 -13.00 -2.63 -9.76
N ILE A 35 -11.92 -2.03 -10.24
CA ILE A 35 -11.95 -0.64 -10.76
C ILE A 35 -12.95 -0.50 -11.92
N ASN A 36 -13.06 -1.52 -12.78
CA ASN A 36 -14.00 -1.52 -13.89
C ASN A 36 -15.43 -1.98 -13.51
N SER A 37 -15.73 -2.20 -12.23
CA SER A 37 -17.10 -2.40 -11.74
C SER A 37 -17.91 -1.11 -11.64
N PHE A 38 -17.32 0.01 -12.05
CA PHE A 38 -17.96 1.32 -12.10
C PHE A 38 -19.21 1.32 -12.99
N VAL A 39 -20.28 1.89 -12.45
CA VAL A 39 -21.57 2.09 -13.12
C VAL A 39 -21.92 3.57 -13.00
N PHE A 40 -22.38 4.15 -14.10
CA PHE A 40 -22.85 5.52 -14.15
C PHE A 40 -24.14 5.59 -14.95
N ALA A 41 -25.17 6.25 -14.42
CA ALA A 41 -26.50 6.30 -15.02
C ALA A 41 -27.01 4.91 -15.46
N ASP A 42 -26.92 3.93 -14.55
CA ASP A 42 -27.29 2.52 -14.74
C ASP A 42 -26.56 1.76 -15.87
N ALA A 43 -25.51 2.36 -16.46
CA ALA A 43 -24.69 1.74 -17.49
C ALA A 43 -23.28 1.40 -16.95
N PRO A 44 -22.78 0.16 -17.16
CA PRO A 44 -21.39 -0.18 -16.85
C PRO A 44 -20.42 0.66 -17.68
N MET A 45 -19.42 1.25 -17.01
CA MET A 45 -18.43 2.08 -17.67
C MET A 45 -17.02 1.67 -17.22
N ARG A 46 -16.22 1.20 -18.19
CA ARG A 46 -14.81 0.89 -17.93
C ARG A 46 -13.99 2.16 -17.72
N LEU A 47 -13.25 2.20 -16.62
CA LEU A 47 -12.28 3.23 -16.24
C LEU A 47 -10.86 2.88 -16.66
N ILE A 48 -10.51 1.59 -16.73
CA ILE A 48 -9.21 1.11 -17.23
C ILE A 48 -9.38 0.36 -18.55
N VAL A 49 -8.70 0.85 -19.59
CA VAL A 49 -8.71 0.32 -20.96
C VAL A 49 -7.30 0.00 -21.46
N GLN A 50 -7.18 -0.87 -22.47
CA GLN A 50 -5.89 -1.30 -23.01
C GLN A 50 -4.99 -0.16 -23.50
N PRO A 51 -5.50 0.89 -24.18
CA PRO A 51 -4.67 2.01 -24.64
C PRO A 51 -4.06 2.89 -23.55
N GLY A 52 -4.48 2.75 -22.29
CA GLY A 52 -4.01 3.61 -21.19
C GLY A 52 -4.81 4.91 -21.03
N ILE A 53 -5.31 5.49 -22.11
CA ILE A 53 -6.14 6.70 -22.09
C ILE A 53 -7.62 6.31 -22.27
N ARG A 54 -8.50 6.87 -21.43
CA ARG A 54 -9.95 6.65 -21.52
C ARG A 54 -10.69 7.97 -21.72
N LYS A 55 -11.36 8.09 -22.86
CA LYS A 55 -12.36 9.13 -23.12
C LYS A 55 -13.74 8.50 -23.39
N PRO A 56 -14.73 8.62 -22.49
CA PRO A 56 -16.13 8.23 -22.73
C PRO A 56 -16.74 8.95 -23.94
N ALA A 57 -17.63 8.28 -24.67
CA ALA A 57 -18.27 8.86 -25.85
C ALA A 57 -19.13 10.09 -25.52
N GLN A 58 -19.65 10.15 -24.29
CA GLN A 58 -20.48 11.24 -23.77
C GLN A 58 -19.68 12.48 -23.36
N LEU A 59 -18.35 12.38 -23.23
CA LEU A 59 -17.49 13.50 -22.87
C LEU A 59 -16.77 14.02 -24.11
N ASP A 60 -16.15 15.19 -24.00
CA ASP A 60 -15.19 15.68 -25.01
C ASP A 60 -13.75 15.43 -24.56
N ALA A 61 -13.50 15.52 -23.26
CA ALA A 61 -12.21 15.38 -22.62
C ALA A 61 -11.95 13.97 -22.09
N ALA A 62 -10.67 13.63 -21.89
CA ALA A 62 -10.27 12.40 -21.22
C ALA A 62 -10.79 12.35 -19.77
N LEU A 63 -11.09 11.14 -19.31
CA LEU A 63 -11.57 10.86 -17.96
C LEU A 63 -10.46 10.21 -17.11
N THR A 64 -9.70 9.28 -17.69
CA THR A 64 -8.63 8.57 -16.98
C THR A 64 -7.39 8.37 -17.85
N ILE A 65 -6.24 8.29 -17.18
CA ILE A 65 -4.96 7.90 -17.75
C ILE A 65 -4.35 6.76 -16.93
N ARG A 66 -3.47 5.97 -17.55
CA ARG A 66 -2.84 4.80 -16.92
C ARG A 66 -1.46 4.58 -17.48
N THR A 67 -0.51 4.28 -16.60
CA THR A 67 0.81 3.76 -16.96
C THR A 67 0.78 2.23 -17.00
N THR A 68 1.47 1.64 -17.98
CA THR A 68 1.57 0.19 -18.11
C THR A 68 2.51 -0.39 -17.06
N TRP A 69 2.15 -1.53 -16.47
CA TRP A 69 3.03 -2.22 -15.54
C TRP A 69 4.23 -2.81 -16.27
N THR A 70 5.43 -2.51 -15.79
CA THR A 70 6.69 -3.10 -16.25
C THR A 70 7.25 -4.02 -15.16
N PRO A 71 7.72 -5.23 -15.50
CA PRO A 71 8.41 -6.09 -14.54
C PRO A 71 9.67 -5.41 -13.95
N PRO A 72 10.01 -5.67 -12.68
CA PRO A 72 11.28 -5.25 -12.12
C PRO A 72 12.45 -5.80 -12.95
N GLY A 73 13.40 -4.93 -13.31
CA GLY A 73 14.56 -5.28 -14.13
C GLY A 73 14.33 -5.19 -15.65
N ALA A 74 13.11 -4.91 -16.09
CA ALA A 74 12.84 -4.52 -17.47
C ALA A 74 12.77 -2.98 -17.57
N GLU A 75 13.27 -2.42 -18.67
CA GLU A 75 13.10 -0.99 -18.94
C GLU A 75 11.62 -0.67 -19.07
N ALA A 76 11.14 0.27 -18.26
CA ALA A 76 9.80 0.77 -18.43
C ALA A 76 9.74 1.49 -19.78
N PRO A 77 8.78 1.16 -20.67
CA PRO A 77 8.63 1.87 -21.95
C PRO A 77 8.45 3.38 -21.75
N TYR A 78 7.99 3.76 -20.56
CA TYR A 78 7.82 5.12 -20.07
C TYR A 78 8.33 5.14 -18.63
N ALA A 79 9.53 5.66 -18.40
CA ALA A 79 9.96 5.98 -17.05
C ALA A 79 9.15 7.21 -16.59
N ASP A 80 8.76 7.25 -15.32
CA ASP A 80 8.12 8.41 -14.73
C ASP A 80 9.13 9.55 -14.68
N GLU A 81 9.16 10.35 -15.75
CA GLU A 81 9.99 11.53 -15.86
C GLU A 81 9.22 12.73 -15.32
N VAL A 82 9.93 13.70 -14.79
CA VAL A 82 9.33 14.94 -14.32
C VAL A 82 10.02 16.09 -15.01
N SER A 83 9.21 17.03 -15.46
CA SER A 83 9.63 18.16 -16.26
C SER A 83 10.21 19.31 -15.46
N PRO A 84 10.76 20.33 -16.15
CA PRO A 84 11.27 21.55 -15.54
C PRO A 84 10.28 22.24 -14.58
N ASP A 85 8.99 22.20 -14.90
CA ASP A 85 7.89 22.76 -14.10
C ASP A 85 7.52 21.90 -12.89
N GLY A 86 8.14 20.72 -12.73
CA GLY A 86 7.84 19.78 -11.66
C GLY A 86 6.66 18.86 -11.91
N SER A 87 6.05 18.86 -13.09
CA SER A 87 4.94 17.95 -13.41
C SER A 87 5.41 16.57 -13.87
N LEU A 88 4.66 15.51 -13.58
CA LEU A 88 4.94 14.16 -14.08
C LEU A 88 4.66 14.09 -15.59
N ARG A 89 5.60 13.59 -16.40
CA ARG A 89 5.43 13.48 -17.85
C ARG A 89 4.68 12.21 -18.24
N TYR A 90 3.54 12.39 -18.90
CA TYR A 90 2.73 11.33 -19.48
C TYR A 90 2.83 11.34 -21.00
N LYS A 91 3.34 10.25 -21.60
CA LYS A 91 3.49 10.16 -23.06
C LYS A 91 2.16 10.13 -23.80
N TRP A 92 2.18 10.72 -24.99
CA TRP A 92 1.12 10.57 -25.98
C TRP A 92 0.89 9.11 -26.34
N ARG A 93 -0.29 8.87 -26.90
CA ARG A 93 -0.52 7.65 -27.67
C ARG A 93 0.14 7.79 -29.04
N GLY A 94 1.22 7.05 -29.24
CA GLY A 94 2.01 7.12 -30.47
C GLY A 94 2.61 8.51 -30.66
N THR A 95 2.82 8.89 -31.91
CA THR A 95 3.42 10.18 -32.30
C THR A 95 2.45 11.08 -33.08
N ASP A 96 1.24 10.61 -33.39
CA ASP A 96 0.25 11.41 -34.12
C ASP A 96 -0.42 12.44 -33.18
N PRO A 97 -0.20 13.76 -33.37
CA PRO A 97 -0.81 14.81 -32.54
C PRO A 97 -2.33 14.85 -32.64
N ASN A 98 -2.87 14.36 -33.76
CA ASN A 98 -4.28 14.32 -34.05
C ASN A 98 -4.92 13.00 -33.63
N HIS A 99 -4.20 12.07 -33.00
CA HIS A 99 -4.81 10.85 -32.49
C HIS A 99 -5.97 11.20 -31.53
N PRO A 100 -7.16 10.55 -31.63
CA PRO A 100 -8.33 10.91 -30.82
C PRO A 100 -8.07 11.00 -29.31
N ASP A 101 -7.23 10.10 -28.77
CA ASP A 101 -6.84 10.11 -27.36
C ASP A 101 -5.99 11.33 -26.99
N ASN A 102 -5.03 11.74 -27.83
CA ASN A 102 -4.19 12.91 -27.60
C ASN A 102 -5.03 14.19 -27.65
N ARG A 103 -6.00 14.28 -28.59
CA ARG A 103 -6.98 15.38 -28.62
C ARG A 103 -7.85 15.42 -27.36
N ALA A 104 -8.25 14.26 -26.83
CA ALA A 104 -9.05 14.17 -25.61
C ALA A 104 -8.25 14.60 -24.36
N LEU A 105 -6.96 14.28 -24.29
CA LEU A 105 -6.06 14.79 -23.23
C LEU A 105 -5.89 16.30 -23.36
N ARG A 106 -5.63 16.81 -24.57
CA ARG A 106 -5.51 18.25 -24.82
C ARG A 106 -6.79 19.01 -24.46
N GLU A 107 -7.95 18.42 -24.71
CA GLU A 107 -9.22 19.02 -24.30
C GLU A 107 -9.42 18.99 -22.77
N ALA A 108 -8.95 17.94 -22.08
CA ALA A 108 -8.93 17.91 -20.62
C ALA A 108 -8.02 19.00 -20.05
N MET A 109 -6.83 19.17 -20.62
CA MET A 109 -5.88 20.24 -20.27
C MET A 109 -6.49 21.63 -20.46
N ARG A 110 -7.05 21.91 -21.65
CA ARG A 110 -7.68 23.20 -21.98
C ARG A 110 -8.82 23.56 -21.04
N ARG A 111 -9.60 22.57 -20.60
CA ARG A 111 -10.72 22.75 -19.64
C ARG A 111 -10.28 22.67 -18.17
N GLN A 112 -9.01 22.37 -17.89
CA GLN A 112 -8.52 21.99 -16.56
C GLN A 112 -9.39 20.92 -15.89
N ALA A 113 -9.87 19.95 -16.68
CA ALA A 113 -10.78 18.92 -16.21
C ALA A 113 -10.02 17.84 -15.42
N PRO A 114 -10.44 17.48 -14.19
CA PRO A 114 -9.69 16.56 -13.34
C PRO A 114 -9.79 15.11 -13.81
N LEU A 115 -8.68 14.39 -13.85
CA LEU A 115 -8.59 12.99 -14.27
C LEU A 115 -8.32 12.07 -13.06
N ALA A 116 -8.53 10.78 -13.26
CA ALA A 116 -7.92 9.74 -12.43
C ALA A 116 -6.70 9.14 -13.13
N TYR A 117 -5.59 9.06 -12.41
CA TYR A 117 -4.36 8.43 -12.86
C TYR A 117 -4.15 7.08 -12.18
N PHE A 118 -4.08 6.01 -12.98
CA PHE A 118 -3.87 4.65 -12.50
C PHE A 118 -2.40 4.26 -12.61
N TYR A 119 -1.74 4.20 -11.45
CA TYR A 119 -0.35 3.79 -11.33
C TYR A 119 -0.26 2.29 -11.00
N PRO A 120 0.52 1.49 -11.75
CA PRO A 120 0.58 0.05 -11.52
C PRO A 120 1.46 -0.30 -10.30
N VAL A 121 0.86 -0.92 -9.28
CA VAL A 121 1.62 -1.46 -8.12
C VAL A 121 1.93 -2.95 -8.28
N ALA A 122 1.20 -3.64 -9.16
CA ALA A 122 1.55 -4.96 -9.69
C ALA A 122 0.79 -5.21 -10.99
N ARG A 123 1.08 -6.33 -11.66
CA ARG A 123 0.34 -6.73 -12.87
C ARG A 123 -1.17 -6.78 -12.63
N GLY A 124 -1.90 -5.90 -13.29
CA GLY A 124 -3.36 -5.80 -13.23
C GLY A 124 -3.92 -5.23 -11.91
N VAL A 125 -3.05 -4.67 -11.06
CA VAL A 125 -3.41 -4.04 -9.77
C VAL A 125 -2.85 -2.63 -9.75
N TYR A 126 -3.72 -1.67 -9.44
CA TYR A 126 -3.42 -0.25 -9.60
C TYR A 126 -3.72 0.51 -8.31
N GLU A 127 -2.86 1.49 -8.03
CA GLU A 127 -3.18 2.61 -7.15
C GLU A 127 -3.87 3.68 -7.99
N ALA A 128 -4.94 4.27 -7.46
CA ALA A 128 -5.68 5.33 -8.14
C ALA A 128 -5.33 6.68 -7.50
N ILE A 129 -4.68 7.55 -8.27
CA ILE A 129 -4.26 8.89 -7.85
C ILE A 129 -5.22 9.89 -8.50
N TYR A 130 -5.93 10.66 -7.68
CA TYR A 130 -6.92 11.62 -8.13
C TYR A 130 -7.25 12.65 -7.03
N PRO A 131 -7.70 13.87 -7.41
CA PRO A 131 -7.73 14.38 -8.78
C PRO A 131 -6.31 14.71 -9.28
N VAL A 132 -6.04 14.44 -10.56
CA VAL A 132 -4.83 14.94 -11.25
C VAL A 132 -5.23 15.83 -12.41
N TYR A 133 -4.35 16.74 -12.82
CA TYR A 133 -4.61 17.71 -13.89
C TYR A 133 -3.49 17.65 -14.93
N LEU A 134 -3.84 17.91 -16.19
CA LEU A 134 -2.84 18.17 -17.23
C LEU A 134 -2.52 19.66 -17.23
N VAL A 135 -1.24 20.02 -17.13
CA VAL A 135 -0.79 21.41 -16.94
C VAL A 135 -0.09 22.00 -18.17
N ASP A 136 0.59 21.17 -18.95
CA ASP A 136 1.23 21.58 -20.19
C ASP A 136 1.30 20.40 -21.20
N GLU A 137 1.76 20.72 -22.41
CA GLU A 137 2.02 19.76 -23.46
C GLU A 137 3.32 20.10 -24.19
N ASP A 138 4.25 19.15 -24.22
CA ASP A 138 5.42 19.21 -25.08
C ASP A 138 5.17 18.35 -26.32
N GLN A 139 4.81 19.02 -27.42
CA GLN A 139 4.53 18.37 -28.70
C GLN A 139 5.77 17.75 -29.33
N THR A 140 6.96 18.25 -29.02
CA THR A 140 8.22 17.74 -29.58
C THR A 140 8.64 16.45 -28.89
N ALA A 141 8.45 16.38 -27.57
CA ALA A 141 8.70 15.19 -26.75
C ALA A 141 7.49 14.22 -26.72
N HIS A 142 6.38 14.58 -27.37
CA HIS A 142 5.11 13.85 -27.42
C HIS A 142 4.59 13.49 -26.02
N GLU A 143 4.44 14.47 -25.15
CA GLU A 143 4.05 14.26 -23.75
C GLU A 143 3.21 15.41 -23.17
N PHE A 144 2.50 15.09 -22.10
CA PHE A 144 1.77 16.04 -21.27
C PHE A 144 2.36 16.07 -19.86
N GLY A 145 2.46 17.25 -19.26
CA GLY A 145 2.71 17.39 -17.82
C GLY A 145 1.45 17.07 -17.01
N VAL A 146 1.60 16.24 -16.00
CA VAL A 146 0.56 15.83 -15.05
C VAL A 146 0.90 16.39 -13.68
N ASP A 147 0.05 17.28 -13.18
CA ASP A 147 0.07 17.70 -11.78
C ASP A 147 -0.73 16.70 -10.94
N LEU A 148 -0.10 16.16 -9.90
CA LEU A 148 -0.68 15.18 -8.99
C LEU A 148 -1.63 15.81 -7.94
N GLY A 149 -1.83 17.13 -7.99
CA GLY A 149 -2.75 17.85 -7.11
C GLY A 149 -2.06 18.35 -5.83
N GLN A 150 -2.24 19.63 -5.53
CA GLN A 150 -1.63 20.34 -4.39
C GLN A 150 -2.27 19.94 -3.06
N TYR A 151 -1.44 19.57 -2.06
CA TYR A 151 -1.66 19.94 -0.66
C TYR A 151 -1.04 21.33 -0.47
N PRO A 152 -1.66 22.24 0.30
CA PRO A 152 -1.19 23.62 0.42
C PRO A 152 0.16 23.62 1.13
N ASP A 153 1.16 24.18 0.45
CA ASP A 153 2.35 24.87 0.98
C ASP A 153 3.42 24.84 -0.12
N ASP A 154 3.24 25.71 -1.12
CA ASP A 154 4.36 26.45 -1.72
C ASP A 154 3.75 27.48 -2.69
N GLU A 155 3.48 28.68 -2.16
CA GLU A 155 3.16 29.87 -2.95
C GLU A 155 4.37 30.40 -3.75
N ASN A 156 5.48 29.65 -3.82
CA ASN A 156 6.71 30.03 -4.53
C ASN A 156 7.02 29.09 -5.69
N ALA A 157 6.14 29.01 -6.68
CA ALA A 157 6.48 28.48 -8.01
C ALA A 157 6.71 29.62 -9.02
N GLY A 158 7.57 30.57 -8.67
CA GLY A 158 8.23 31.43 -9.65
C GLY A 158 9.47 30.70 -10.18
N ALA A 159 9.33 29.95 -11.27
CA ALA A 159 10.40 29.10 -11.79
C ALA A 159 11.28 29.86 -12.80
N ASP A 160 12.46 30.35 -12.38
CA ASP A 160 13.41 30.99 -13.31
C ASP A 160 14.86 30.48 -13.23
N THR A 161 15.21 29.55 -12.32
CA THR A 161 16.58 29.00 -12.25
C THR A 161 16.68 27.47 -12.49
N PRO A 162 17.83 26.95 -12.99
CA PRO A 162 18.07 25.52 -13.13
C PRO A 162 18.07 24.71 -11.82
N LEU A 163 18.29 25.37 -10.67
CA LEU A 163 18.28 24.72 -9.35
C LEU A 163 16.84 24.45 -8.90
N ASP A 164 15.94 25.40 -9.12
CA ASP A 164 14.52 25.30 -8.76
C ASP A 164 13.85 24.16 -9.51
N ARG A 165 14.12 24.03 -10.82
CA ARG A 165 13.60 22.92 -11.66
C ARG A 165 13.97 21.54 -11.13
N ARG A 166 15.22 21.37 -10.68
CA ARG A 166 15.70 20.10 -10.08
C ARG A 166 15.03 19.82 -8.74
N TYR A 167 14.75 20.87 -7.96
CA TYR A 167 14.08 20.77 -6.68
C TYR A 167 12.61 20.37 -6.85
N THR A 168 11.84 21.07 -7.68
CA THR A 168 10.43 20.74 -7.96
C THR A 168 10.28 19.33 -8.51
N ARG A 169 11.20 18.93 -9.41
CA ARG A 169 11.26 17.55 -9.91
C ARG A 169 11.41 16.51 -8.81
N ARG A 170 12.34 16.73 -7.89
CA ARG A 170 12.57 15.82 -6.75
C ARG A 170 11.34 15.76 -5.86
N LEU A 171 10.71 16.89 -5.55
CA LEU A 171 9.51 16.94 -4.72
C LEU A 171 8.35 16.14 -5.32
N THR A 172 8.06 16.28 -6.61
CA THR A 172 6.96 15.55 -7.26
C THR A 172 7.20 14.05 -7.29
N LEU A 173 8.41 13.61 -7.67
CA LEU A 173 8.76 12.18 -7.64
C LEU A 173 8.73 11.63 -6.21
N GLN A 174 9.23 12.38 -5.23
CA GLN A 174 9.20 11.99 -3.83
C GLN A 174 7.74 11.81 -3.36
N ARG A 175 6.85 12.77 -3.65
CA ARG A 175 5.42 12.68 -3.33
C ARG A 175 4.76 11.47 -3.98
N LEU A 176 5.01 11.24 -5.26
CA LEU A 176 4.50 10.06 -5.96
C LEU A 176 5.01 8.77 -5.30
N HIS A 177 6.30 8.67 -5.01
CA HIS A 177 6.86 7.49 -4.37
C HIS A 177 6.30 7.27 -2.96
N GLN A 178 6.06 8.33 -2.19
CA GLN A 178 5.42 8.26 -0.88
C GLN A 178 3.99 7.72 -0.97
N VAL A 179 3.17 8.23 -1.91
CA VAL A 179 1.81 7.72 -2.18
C VAL A 179 1.85 6.23 -2.55
N LEU A 180 2.83 5.82 -3.36
CA LEU A 180 2.96 4.46 -3.83
C LEU A 180 3.67 3.51 -2.84
N PHE A 181 4.34 4.05 -1.83
CA PHE A 181 5.14 3.26 -0.89
C PHE A 181 4.29 2.25 -0.14
N ARG A 182 3.21 2.75 0.47
CA ARG A 182 2.32 1.94 1.29
C ARG A 182 1.72 0.74 0.54
N PRO A 183 1.04 0.90 -0.60
CA PRO A 183 0.46 -0.25 -1.30
C PRO A 183 1.53 -1.26 -1.77
N LYS A 184 2.71 -0.77 -2.21
CA LYS A 184 3.84 -1.64 -2.60
C LYS A 184 4.34 -2.48 -1.41
N VAL A 185 4.55 -1.86 -0.25
CA VAL A 185 5.02 -2.54 0.97
C VAL A 185 3.97 -3.54 1.47
N LEU A 186 2.70 -3.13 1.62
CA LEU A 186 1.65 -4.07 2.07
C LEU A 186 1.58 -5.30 1.17
N ARG A 187 1.68 -5.12 -0.14
CA ARG A 187 1.68 -6.23 -1.09
C ARG A 187 2.89 -7.15 -0.91
N ALA A 188 4.09 -6.60 -0.69
CA ALA A 188 5.30 -7.37 -0.43
C ALA A 188 5.20 -8.25 0.83
N TYR A 189 4.35 -7.85 1.78
CA TYR A 189 4.06 -8.58 3.02
C TYR A 189 2.73 -9.36 2.99
N GLU A 190 2.12 -9.52 1.82
CA GLU A 190 0.81 -10.18 1.63
C GLU A 190 -0.33 -9.59 2.49
N SER A 191 -0.29 -8.28 2.70
CA SER A 191 -1.24 -7.54 3.55
C SER A 191 -1.30 -8.10 4.97
N ARG A 192 -0.12 -8.36 5.55
CA ARG A 192 0.07 -8.81 6.94
C ARG A 192 1.09 -7.96 7.67
N CYS A 193 0.89 -7.77 8.97
CA CYS A 193 1.93 -7.24 9.83
C CYS A 193 3.17 -8.17 9.82
N ALA A 194 4.35 -7.58 9.68
CA ALA A 194 5.64 -8.25 9.69
C ALA A 194 5.94 -8.91 11.05
N LEU A 195 5.40 -8.36 12.15
CA LEU A 195 5.57 -8.86 13.52
C LEU A 195 4.45 -9.83 13.91
N CYS A 196 3.25 -9.32 14.21
CA CYS A 196 2.15 -10.17 14.73
C CYS A 196 1.36 -10.93 13.67
N ARG A 197 1.68 -10.78 12.38
CA ARG A 197 0.99 -11.47 11.26
C ARG A 197 -0.50 -11.12 11.10
N LEU A 198 -0.99 -10.07 11.79
CA LEU A 198 -2.33 -9.53 11.64
C LEU A 198 -2.62 -9.26 10.16
N ARG A 199 -3.70 -9.84 9.63
CA ARG A 199 -4.08 -9.77 8.21
C ARG A 199 -5.31 -8.91 7.99
N HIS A 200 -5.27 -7.69 8.50
CA HIS A 200 -6.34 -6.70 8.36
C HIS A 200 -5.76 -5.40 7.84
N ALA A 201 -5.70 -5.26 6.51
CA ALA A 201 -4.99 -4.18 5.85
C ALA A 201 -5.41 -2.74 6.24
N PRO A 202 -6.66 -2.44 6.63
CA PRO A 202 -7.01 -1.13 7.21
C PRO A 202 -6.28 -0.81 8.53
N LEU A 203 -5.84 -1.83 9.26
CA LEU A 203 -5.06 -1.70 10.49
C LEU A 203 -3.55 -1.77 10.22
N LEU A 204 -3.12 -1.82 8.95
CA LEU A 204 -1.72 -1.89 8.56
C LEU A 204 -1.25 -0.58 7.91
N ASP A 205 0.00 -0.26 8.18
CA ASP A 205 0.78 0.81 7.58
C ASP A 205 2.07 0.25 6.97
N ALA A 206 2.77 1.09 6.23
CA ALA A 206 4.13 0.85 5.81
C ALA A 206 5.05 1.74 6.65
N ALA A 207 5.83 1.12 7.53
CA ALA A 207 6.86 1.77 8.32
C ALA A 207 8.16 1.81 7.50
N HIS A 208 8.88 2.94 7.57
CA HIS A 208 10.23 3.02 7.03
C HIS A 208 11.23 2.36 7.98
N ILE A 209 12.23 1.66 7.45
CA ILE A 209 13.35 1.14 8.26
C ILE A 209 14.33 2.28 8.55
N LEU A 210 14.72 3.00 7.48
CA LEU A 210 15.46 4.25 7.55
C LEU A 210 14.48 5.39 7.25
N PRO A 211 14.36 6.39 8.15
CA PRO A 211 13.37 7.45 8.01
C PRO A 211 13.65 8.32 6.78
N ASP A 212 12.64 8.98 6.26
CA ASP A 212 12.67 9.74 4.99
C ASP A 212 13.76 10.82 4.93
N HIS A 213 14.17 11.38 6.07
CA HIS A 213 15.23 12.38 6.15
C HIS A 213 16.64 11.77 6.08
N HIS A 214 16.77 10.46 6.16
CA HIS A 214 18.04 9.74 6.04
C HIS A 214 18.49 9.71 4.57
N PRO A 215 19.80 9.82 4.26
CA PRO A 215 20.30 9.77 2.87
C PRO A 215 19.95 8.51 2.08
N HIS A 216 19.63 7.41 2.78
CA HIS A 216 19.18 6.14 2.21
C HIS A 216 17.73 5.80 2.60
N GLY A 217 16.96 6.78 3.10
CA GLY A 217 15.57 6.65 3.53
C GLY A 217 14.57 6.64 2.38
N GLU A 218 14.95 6.14 1.20
CA GLU A 218 14.07 6.16 0.04
C GLU A 218 12.81 5.33 0.30
N PRO A 219 11.62 5.78 -0.15
CA PRO A 219 10.35 5.07 -0.01
C PRO A 219 10.24 3.88 -0.97
N VAL A 220 11.11 2.89 -0.78
CA VAL A 220 11.23 1.68 -1.58
C VAL A 220 10.93 0.44 -0.74
N VAL A 221 10.41 -0.62 -1.36
CA VAL A 221 10.02 -1.85 -0.64
C VAL A 221 11.13 -2.43 0.25
N PRO A 222 12.42 -2.46 -0.13
CA PRO A 222 13.49 -2.91 0.76
C PRO A 222 13.67 -2.07 2.04
N ASN A 223 13.28 -0.80 2.01
CA ASN A 223 13.28 0.11 3.15
C ASN A 223 11.93 0.14 3.88
N GLY A 224 11.01 -0.78 3.57
CA GLY A 224 9.65 -0.76 4.09
C GLY A 224 9.25 -2.03 4.83
N LEU A 225 8.53 -1.86 5.94
CA LEU A 225 7.95 -2.93 6.75
C LEU A 225 6.44 -2.74 6.84
N ALA A 226 5.65 -3.75 6.48
CA ALA A 226 4.22 -3.71 6.75
C ALA A 226 3.98 -3.94 8.25
N MET A 227 3.46 -2.97 8.98
CA MET A 227 3.22 -3.08 10.43
C MET A 227 1.77 -2.77 10.78
N CYS A 228 1.22 -3.37 11.84
CA CYS A 228 -0.06 -2.90 12.35
C CYS A 228 0.12 -1.59 13.11
N LYS A 229 -0.96 -0.83 13.34
CA LYS A 229 -0.91 0.48 14.02
C LYS A 229 -0.10 0.47 15.34
N ILE A 230 -0.25 -0.58 16.15
CA ILE A 230 0.43 -0.72 17.43
C ILE A 230 1.93 -0.98 17.23
N HIS A 231 2.27 -1.90 16.33
CA HIS A 231 3.67 -2.24 16.04
C HIS A 231 4.40 -1.11 15.35
N HIS A 232 3.71 -0.37 14.47
CA HIS A 232 4.26 0.80 13.81
C HIS A 232 4.62 1.88 14.84
N ALA A 233 3.66 2.27 15.69
CA ALA A 233 3.90 3.27 16.73
C ALA A 233 4.98 2.82 17.74
N ALA A 234 5.03 1.53 18.08
CA ALA A 234 6.08 1.00 18.95
C ALA A 234 7.47 0.97 18.29
N TYR A 235 7.52 0.75 16.98
CA TYR A 235 8.77 0.78 16.22
C TYR A 235 9.31 2.22 16.13
N ASP A 236 8.45 3.18 15.75
CA ASP A 236 8.82 4.59 15.63
C ASP A 236 9.22 5.22 16.99
N ALA A 237 8.70 4.70 18.10
CA ALA A 237 9.03 5.14 19.45
C ALA A 237 10.24 4.42 20.07
N ASP A 238 11.01 3.66 19.28
CA ASP A 238 12.14 2.84 19.74
C ASP A 238 11.78 1.87 20.89
N ILE A 239 10.51 1.47 20.99
CA ILE A 239 10.04 0.44 21.93
C ILE A 239 10.34 -0.95 21.39
N ILE A 240 10.25 -1.11 20.06
CA ILE A 240 10.59 -2.35 19.35
C ILE A 240 11.64 -2.06 18.29
N GLY A 241 12.68 -2.90 18.24
CA GLY A 241 13.68 -2.93 17.18
C GLY A 241 13.66 -4.26 16.43
N ILE A 242 14.24 -4.27 15.23
CA ILE A 242 14.47 -5.49 14.45
C ILE A 242 15.95 -5.51 14.07
N ARG A 243 16.66 -6.55 14.52
CA ARG A 243 18.07 -6.73 14.19
C ARG A 243 18.28 -7.19 12.74
N PRO A 244 19.50 -7.04 12.18
CA PRO A 244 19.82 -7.52 10.84
C PRO A 244 19.58 -9.04 10.62
N ASP A 245 19.70 -9.84 11.68
CA ASP A 245 19.38 -11.28 11.69
C ASP A 245 17.88 -11.57 11.88
N ARG A 246 17.03 -10.53 11.82
CA ARG A 246 15.56 -10.56 11.87
C ARG A 246 14.99 -11.01 13.22
N VAL A 247 15.78 -10.88 14.27
CA VAL A 247 15.30 -11.04 15.65
C VAL A 247 14.66 -9.73 16.09
N VAL A 248 13.47 -9.84 16.66
CA VAL A 248 12.75 -8.70 17.25
C VAL A 248 13.28 -8.44 18.66
N GLU A 249 13.62 -7.20 18.95
CA GLU A 249 14.03 -6.75 20.28
C GLU A 249 13.01 -5.77 20.83
N VAL A 250 12.85 -5.79 22.15
CA VAL A 250 11.90 -4.93 22.86
C VAL A 250 12.71 -4.27 23.95
N ARG A 251 12.51 -2.96 24.14
CA ARG A 251 13.23 -2.17 25.14
C ARG A 251 13.03 -2.78 26.53
N HIS A 252 14.11 -2.77 27.35
CA HIS A 252 14.14 -3.56 28.57
C HIS A 252 13.12 -3.12 29.63
N ASP A 253 12.89 -1.81 29.77
CA ASP A 253 11.86 -1.24 30.64
C ASP A 253 10.47 -1.80 30.31
N ILE A 254 10.13 -1.86 29.02
CA ILE A 254 8.87 -2.40 28.51
C ILE A 254 8.72 -3.90 28.80
N LEU A 255 9.82 -4.67 28.86
CA LEU A 255 9.79 -6.09 29.22
C LEU A 255 9.46 -6.33 30.71
N THR A 256 9.82 -5.38 31.56
CA THR A 256 9.60 -5.47 33.02
C THR A 256 8.29 -4.85 33.47
N GLU A 257 7.69 -3.99 32.63
CA GLU A 257 6.42 -3.34 32.90
C GLU A 257 5.26 -4.34 32.97
N ILE A 258 4.35 -4.12 33.92
CA ILE A 258 3.15 -4.94 34.10
C ILE A 258 1.93 -4.08 33.78
N ASP A 259 1.31 -4.36 32.64
CA ASP A 259 0.10 -3.71 32.17
C ASP A 259 -0.86 -4.74 31.53
N GLY A 260 -1.88 -4.26 30.82
CA GLY A 260 -2.90 -5.03 30.17
C GLY A 260 -2.41 -6.04 29.11
N PRO A 261 -3.34 -6.87 28.60
CA PRO A 261 -3.00 -7.98 27.71
C PRO A 261 -2.32 -7.53 26.41
N MET A 262 -2.53 -6.28 25.97
CA MET A 262 -1.90 -5.76 24.76
C MET A 262 -0.41 -5.48 24.93
N LEU A 263 0.04 -5.00 26.10
CA LEU A 263 1.47 -4.85 26.38
C LEU A 263 2.15 -6.24 26.34
N ARG A 264 1.56 -7.21 27.05
CA ARG A 264 2.10 -8.56 27.15
C ARG A 264 2.11 -9.31 25.82
N HIS A 265 0.95 -9.50 25.21
CA HIS A 265 0.80 -10.34 24.02
C HIS A 265 1.11 -9.59 22.73
N GLY A 266 0.93 -8.27 22.73
CA GLY A 266 1.17 -7.42 21.57
C GLY A 266 2.64 -7.00 21.45
N LEU A 267 3.34 -6.71 22.54
CA LEU A 267 4.71 -6.19 22.50
C LEU A 267 5.72 -7.14 23.14
N GLN A 268 5.59 -7.46 24.44
CA GLN A 268 6.59 -8.23 25.18
C GLN A 268 6.85 -9.62 24.59
N GLU A 269 5.79 -10.35 24.22
CA GLU A 269 5.90 -11.68 23.61
C GLU A 269 6.52 -11.67 22.20
N MET A 270 6.69 -10.50 21.57
CA MET A 270 7.42 -10.39 20.31
C MET A 270 8.94 -10.48 20.50
N HIS A 271 9.45 -10.20 21.69
CA HIS A 271 10.87 -10.26 22.00
C HIS A 271 11.47 -11.63 21.69
N GLY A 272 12.57 -11.66 20.93
CA GLY A 272 13.28 -12.88 20.53
C GLY A 272 12.60 -13.67 19.40
N CYS A 273 11.45 -13.23 18.87
CA CYS A 273 10.82 -13.89 17.73
C CYS A 273 11.63 -13.65 16.44
N GLN A 274 11.92 -14.73 15.69
CA GLN A 274 12.55 -14.70 14.35
C GLN A 274 11.50 -14.78 13.23
N ASN A 275 10.50 -13.90 13.26
CA ASN A 275 9.31 -14.03 12.40
C ASN A 275 9.13 -12.92 11.37
N VAL A 276 10.07 -11.96 11.27
CA VAL A 276 10.00 -10.91 10.26
C VAL A 276 10.38 -11.52 8.91
N PRO A 277 9.41 -11.76 8.00
CA PRO A 277 9.76 -12.28 6.69
C PRO A 277 10.54 -11.19 5.93
N PRO A 278 11.48 -11.56 5.05
CA PRO A 278 11.94 -10.60 4.06
C PRO A 278 10.73 -10.14 3.22
N PRO A 279 10.75 -8.92 2.68
CA PRO A 279 9.79 -8.53 1.66
C PRO A 279 9.80 -9.61 0.58
N LEU A 280 8.65 -10.15 0.22
CA LEU A 280 8.60 -11.16 -0.84
C LEU A 280 9.07 -10.51 -2.15
N PRO A 281 9.87 -11.22 -2.97
CA PRO A 281 10.11 -10.76 -4.32
C PRO A 281 8.77 -10.63 -5.05
N PRO A 282 8.65 -9.67 -5.99
CA PRO A 282 7.43 -9.43 -6.73
C PRO A 282 6.90 -10.72 -7.34
N ARG A 283 5.71 -11.13 -6.88
CA ARG A 283 5.16 -12.46 -7.16
C ARG A 283 4.67 -12.54 -8.62
N PRO A 284 5.01 -13.58 -9.39
CA PRO A 284 4.35 -13.83 -10.67
C PRO A 284 2.86 -14.16 -10.44
N PRO A 285 1.97 -13.85 -11.40
CA PRO A 285 0.54 -13.96 -11.22
C PRO A 285 0.10 -15.41 -10.95
N ARG A 286 -0.82 -15.58 -9.99
CA ARG A 286 -1.55 -16.86 -9.86
C ARG A 286 -2.56 -16.95 -11.00
N PRO A 287 -2.64 -18.06 -11.75
CA PRO A 287 -3.72 -18.26 -12.71
C PRO A 287 -5.07 -18.23 -11.98
N ARG A 288 -6.02 -17.47 -12.54
CA ARG A 288 -7.39 -17.35 -12.04
C ARG A 288 -8.11 -18.69 -12.22
N THR A 289 -8.10 -19.56 -11.23
CA THR A 289 -9.11 -20.61 -11.11
C THR A 289 -10.29 -20.05 -10.33
N ALA A 290 -11.32 -19.65 -11.06
CA ALA A 290 -12.61 -19.33 -10.49
C ALA A 290 -13.19 -20.58 -9.84
N ARG A 291 -13.30 -20.59 -8.51
CA ARG A 291 -14.27 -21.44 -7.82
C ARG A 291 -14.79 -20.66 -6.60
N ARG A 292 -16.00 -20.11 -6.76
CA ARG A 292 -16.86 -19.72 -5.63
C ARG A 292 -17.02 -20.96 -4.75
N ALA A 293 -16.38 -20.97 -3.60
CA ALA A 293 -16.78 -21.82 -2.49
C ALA A 293 -17.37 -20.90 -1.43
N LEU A 294 -18.69 -20.97 -1.29
CA LEU A 294 -19.43 -20.34 -0.20
C LEU A 294 -18.92 -20.84 1.15
N HIS A 295 -19.03 -19.97 2.13
CA HIS A 295 -18.71 -20.15 3.54
C HIS A 295 -19.00 -21.55 4.10
N THR A 296 -17.98 -22.19 4.65
CA THR A 296 -18.14 -23.03 5.86
C THR A 296 -16.99 -22.73 6.81
N VAL A 297 -17.33 -22.23 8.00
CA VAL A 297 -16.40 -22.07 9.13
C VAL A 297 -16.23 -23.44 9.78
N PRO A 298 -15.01 -24.01 9.90
CA PRO A 298 -14.78 -25.10 10.83
C PRO A 298 -14.58 -24.51 12.22
N ARG A 299 -15.46 -24.88 13.16
CA ARG A 299 -15.25 -24.68 14.61
C ARG A 299 -14.06 -25.54 15.08
N ARG A 300 -13.18 -24.92 15.89
CA ARG A 300 -12.08 -25.50 16.72
C ARG A 300 -10.87 -25.97 15.90
N LEU A 301 -9.63 -25.56 16.17
CA LEU A 301 -8.95 -25.44 17.46
C LEU A 301 -8.06 -24.19 17.53
N THR A 302 -8.16 -23.48 18.65
CA THR A 302 -7.12 -22.57 19.14
C THR A 302 -5.81 -23.32 19.34
N ARG A 303 -4.87 -23.16 18.40
CA ARG A 303 -3.44 -23.34 18.67
C ARG A 303 -2.82 -21.95 18.63
N SER A 304 -2.31 -21.54 19.78
CA SER A 304 -1.76 -20.21 20.03
C SER A 304 -0.67 -19.86 19.03
N VAL A 305 -0.63 -18.58 18.67
CA VAL A 305 0.43 -17.95 17.87
C VAL A 305 1.82 -18.11 18.54
N ASN A 306 1.85 -18.43 19.84
CA ASN A 306 3.06 -18.63 20.65
C ASN A 306 3.86 -19.91 20.38
N ALA A 307 3.38 -20.84 19.55
CA ALA A 307 4.11 -22.08 19.32
C ALA A 307 5.35 -21.93 18.40
N ARG A 308 5.47 -20.83 17.62
CA ARG A 308 6.59 -20.65 16.69
C ARG A 308 7.76 -19.84 17.25
N CYS A 309 7.55 -18.94 18.22
CA CYS A 309 8.67 -18.21 18.84
C CYS A 309 9.50 -19.06 19.80
N ARG A 310 8.96 -20.17 20.34
CA ARG A 310 9.70 -21.05 21.27
C ARG A 310 10.74 -21.98 20.60
N ALA A 311 10.76 -22.08 19.26
CA ALA A 311 11.60 -23.06 18.58
C ALA A 311 13.08 -22.61 18.37
N ALA A 312 13.42 -21.35 18.65
CA ALA A 312 14.78 -20.82 18.42
C ALA A 312 15.66 -20.74 19.69
N ALA A 313 15.13 -21.02 20.88
CA ALA A 313 15.85 -20.83 22.15
C ALA A 313 16.47 -22.10 22.76
N SER A 314 16.61 -23.21 22.01
CA SER A 314 17.20 -24.44 22.55
C SER A 314 18.28 -25.02 21.64
N ALA A 315 19.50 -24.48 21.74
CA ALA A 315 20.70 -25.10 21.21
C ALA A 315 21.90 -24.96 22.18
N ARG A 316 21.97 -25.92 23.11
CA ARG A 316 23.17 -26.58 23.71
C ARG A 316 24.04 -25.85 24.76
N PRO A 317 24.90 -26.57 25.55
CA PRO A 317 25.20 -28.03 25.61
C PRO A 317 25.22 -28.64 27.04
N THR A 318 25.74 -29.88 27.14
CA THR A 318 26.01 -30.77 28.30
C THR A 318 24.85 -31.72 28.63
N GLY A 319 25.00 -33.01 28.93
CA GLY A 319 26.16 -33.84 29.22
C GLY A 319 25.69 -34.96 30.16
N ARG A 320 25.59 -36.19 29.64
CA ARG A 320 25.61 -37.51 30.34
C ARG A 320 24.72 -37.77 31.59
N SER A 321 23.86 -38.79 31.39
CA SER A 321 23.59 -39.96 32.27
C SER A 321 23.02 -39.77 33.67
N GLY A 322 21.84 -40.39 33.91
CA GLY A 322 21.36 -40.71 35.25
C GLY A 322 19.95 -41.30 35.24
N GLN A 323 19.83 -42.55 35.63
CA GLN A 323 18.67 -43.44 35.53
C GLN A 323 17.56 -43.22 36.59
N LEU A 324 16.35 -43.67 36.21
CA LEU A 324 15.32 -44.36 37.02
C LEU A 324 14.56 -43.62 38.13
N GLY A 325 13.23 -43.71 38.06
CA GLY A 325 12.35 -43.50 39.22
C GLY A 325 10.88 -43.24 38.90
N ARG A 326 10.10 -44.30 38.64
CA ARG A 326 8.62 -44.25 38.67
C ARG A 326 8.13 -43.85 40.07
N ARG A 327 7.11 -42.98 40.20
CA ARG A 327 5.94 -43.15 41.10
C ARG A 327 4.90 -42.01 41.03
N THR A 328 3.67 -42.43 40.75
CA THR A 328 2.36 -42.05 41.34
C THR A 328 1.91 -40.58 41.46
N ARG A 329 0.76 -40.31 40.82
CA ARG A 329 -0.15 -39.17 41.03
C ARG A 329 -0.68 -39.10 42.47
N PRO A 330 -1.06 -37.90 42.93
CA PRO A 330 -2.21 -37.77 43.82
C PRO A 330 -3.30 -36.83 43.24
N THR A 331 -4.53 -37.30 43.37
CA THR A 331 -5.78 -36.54 43.27
C THR A 331 -5.95 -35.69 44.53
N PHE A 332 -6.40 -34.44 44.40
CA PHE A 332 -6.87 -33.66 45.54
C PHE A 332 -8.28 -33.11 45.31
N ARG A 333 -9.17 -33.52 46.22
CA ARG A 333 -10.58 -33.15 46.34
C ARG A 333 -10.73 -31.67 46.72
N ARG A 334 -11.70 -30.99 46.09
CA ARG A 334 -12.25 -29.70 46.53
C ARG A 334 -12.94 -29.86 47.90
N ARG A 335 -12.57 -29.04 48.88
CA ARG A 335 -13.38 -28.77 50.09
C ARG A 335 -14.14 -27.46 49.90
N GLY A 336 -15.43 -27.50 50.19
CA GLY A 336 -16.36 -26.37 50.08
C GLY A 336 -16.13 -25.32 51.16
N GLN A 337 -16.36 -24.06 50.77
CA GLN A 337 -16.48 -22.94 51.70
C GLN A 337 -17.94 -22.78 52.14
N ARG A 338 -18.08 -22.60 53.45
CA ARG A 338 -19.31 -22.38 54.20
C ARG A 338 -19.84 -20.97 53.92
N ARG A 339 -21.17 -20.85 53.80
CA ARG A 339 -21.93 -19.61 53.96
C ARG A 339 -22.10 -19.32 55.45
N LEU A 340 -22.02 -18.05 55.84
CA LEU A 340 -22.58 -17.50 57.08
C LEU A 340 -23.51 -16.34 56.69
N PRO A 341 -24.69 -16.20 57.34
CA PRO A 341 -25.68 -15.19 57.01
C PRO A 341 -25.61 -13.96 57.93
N SER A 342 -26.13 -12.84 57.43
CA SER A 342 -26.99 -11.91 58.18
C SER A 342 -28.01 -11.37 57.19
#